data_AF-A0A4Y9S399-F1
#
_entry.id   AF-A0A4Y9S399-F1
#
_cell.length_a   1.000
_cell.length_b   1.000
_cell.length_c   1.000
_cell.angle_alpha   90.00
_cell.angle_beta   90.00
_cell.angle_gamma   90.00
#
_symmetry.space_group_name_H-M   'P 1'
#
loop_
_entity.id
_entity.type
_entity.pdbx_description
1 polymer ?
#
loop_
_entity_poly.entity_id
_entity_poly.type
_entity_poly.pdbx_seq_one_letter_code
_entity_poly.pdbx_strand_id
1 'polypeptide(L)'
;MAAAAVRTLQPAAERFLSLSEQLNSPSVLIDFNPGVCASSRLEILDAPHGPAPADVVRKAARTLGVFPGALDAEFDAVFPGDPDPEAFHLMIGGRRVGLVYGMDLDAFIDAVIAVGAANLKRRKS
;
A
#
# COMPACT_ATOMS: atom_id res chain seq x y z
N MET A 1 9.20 -3.05 -37.77
CA MET A 1 7.88 -2.70 -37.20
C MET A 1 7.26 -3.98 -36.67
N ALA A 2 7.37 -4.24 -35.37
CA ALA A 2 6.80 -5.45 -34.77
C ALA A 2 5.33 -5.18 -34.40
N ALA A 3 4.42 -5.93 -35.00
CA ALA A 3 3.00 -5.88 -34.66
C ALA A 3 2.83 -6.28 -33.18
N ALA A 4 2.27 -5.38 -32.37
CA ALA A 4 1.89 -5.69 -31.01
C ALA A 4 0.84 -6.81 -31.05
N ALA A 5 1.19 -7.98 -30.52
CA ALA A 5 0.25 -9.08 -30.38
C ALA A 5 -0.96 -8.57 -29.57
N VAL A 6 -2.15 -8.64 -30.17
CA VAL A 6 -3.41 -8.39 -29.49
C VAL A 6 -3.49 -9.41 -28.36
N ARG A 7 -3.22 -8.98 -27.12
CA ARG A 7 -3.47 -9.81 -25.94
C ARG A 7 -4.96 -10.04 -25.90
N THR A 8 -5.41 -11.22 -26.35
CA THR A 8 -6.77 -11.70 -26.12
C THR A 8 -6.98 -11.70 -24.62
N LEU A 9 -7.79 -10.75 -24.13
CA LEU A 9 -8.21 -10.72 -22.74
C LEU A 9 -8.95 -12.04 -22.50
N GLN A 10 -8.41 -12.88 -21.62
CA GLN A 10 -9.10 -14.09 -21.19
C GLN A 10 -10.54 -13.74 -20.75
N PRO A 11 -11.51 -14.61 -21.01
CA PRO A 11 -12.89 -14.43 -20.56
C PRO A 11 -12.91 -14.00 -19.09
N ALA A 12 -13.70 -12.99 -18.74
CA ALA A 12 -13.72 -12.44 -17.37
C ALA A 12 -13.95 -13.53 -16.31
N ALA A 13 -14.76 -14.54 -16.63
CA ALA A 13 -15.01 -15.72 -15.80
C ALA A 13 -13.75 -16.53 -15.45
N GLU A 14 -12.78 -16.61 -16.36
CA GLU A 14 -11.50 -17.32 -16.16
C GLU A 14 -10.44 -16.45 -15.47
N ARG A 15 -10.73 -15.15 -15.29
CA ARG A 15 -9.87 -14.21 -14.53
C ARG A 15 -10.24 -14.15 -13.05
N PHE A 16 -11.39 -14.72 -12.67
CA PHE A 16 -11.81 -14.75 -11.27
C PHE A 16 -11.24 -15.97 -10.57
N LEU A 17 -10.46 -15.72 -9.53
CA LEU A 17 -10.02 -16.73 -8.58
C LEU A 17 -11.23 -17.35 -7.88
N SER A 18 -11.09 -18.59 -7.41
CA SER A 18 -12.08 -19.19 -6.50
C SER A 18 -12.28 -18.31 -5.27
N LEU A 19 -13.46 -18.38 -4.65
CA LEU A 19 -13.74 -17.62 -3.43
C LEU A 19 -12.69 -17.89 -2.33
N SER A 20 -12.23 -19.13 -2.21
CA SER A 20 -11.17 -19.53 -1.27
C SER A 20 -9.84 -18.82 -1.57
N GLU A 21 -9.45 -18.71 -2.84
CA GLU A 21 -8.24 -17.98 -3.25
C GLU A 21 -8.39 -16.46 -3.07
N GLN A 22 -9.59 -15.92 -3.26
CA GLN A 22 -9.88 -14.51 -2.97
C GLN A 22 -9.78 -14.22 -1.47
N LEU A 23 -10.28 -15.13 -0.63
CA LEU A 23 -10.21 -15.01 0.84
C LEU A 23 -8.80 -15.23 1.38
N ASN A 24 -7.94 -15.95 0.65
CA ASN A 24 -6.53 -16.16 1.00
C ASN A 24 -5.59 -15.14 0.33
N SER A 25 -6.12 -14.16 -0.41
CA SER A 25 -5.28 -13.18 -1.10
C SER A 25 -4.61 -12.24 -0.09
N PRO A 26 -3.33 -11.87 -0.29
CA PRO A 26 -2.65 -10.95 0.62
C PRO A 26 -3.36 -9.59 0.62
N SER A 27 -3.61 -9.06 1.81
CA SER A 27 -4.26 -7.77 2.02
C SER A 27 -3.35 -6.86 2.81
N VAL A 28 -3.34 -5.57 2.47
CA VAL A 28 -2.69 -4.56 3.31
C VAL A 28 -3.75 -3.76 4.04
N LEU A 29 -3.56 -3.64 5.35
CA LEU A 29 -4.44 -2.88 6.21
C LEU A 29 -3.71 -1.67 6.77
N ILE A 30 -4.36 -0.51 6.78
CA ILE A 30 -3.89 0.68 7.47
C ILE A 30 -4.94 1.13 8.48
N ASP A 31 -4.61 1.09 9.77
CA ASP A 31 -5.45 1.59 10.85
C ASP A 31 -4.96 2.97 11.27
N PHE A 32 -5.74 4.01 10.97
CA PHE A 32 -5.37 5.40 11.24
C PHE A 32 -5.70 5.81 12.68
N ASN A 33 -4.84 6.64 13.27
CA ASN A 33 -5.09 7.23 14.57
C ASN A 33 -6.34 8.14 14.52
N PRO A 34 -7.13 8.23 15.60
CA PRO A 34 -8.29 9.11 15.66
C PRO A 34 -7.94 10.57 15.32
N GLY A 35 -8.76 11.19 14.46
CA GLY A 35 -8.60 12.59 14.07
C GLY A 35 -7.54 12.88 12.99
N VAL A 36 -6.84 11.85 12.48
CA VAL A 36 -5.86 12.00 11.39
C VAL A 36 -6.55 12.18 10.03
N CYS A 37 -7.60 11.40 9.76
CA CYS A 37 -8.38 11.50 8.53
C CYS A 37 -9.84 11.06 8.79
N ALA A 38 -10.69 11.14 7.76
CA ALA A 38 -12.12 10.84 7.88
C ALA A 38 -12.42 9.35 8.10
N SER A 39 -11.49 8.47 7.74
CA SER A 39 -11.65 7.01 7.84
C SER A 39 -10.71 6.45 8.90
N SER A 40 -11.22 5.64 9.82
CA SER A 40 -10.39 4.99 10.84
C SER A 40 -9.55 3.83 10.30
N ARG A 41 -9.95 3.26 9.17
CA ARG A 41 -9.32 2.07 8.57
C ARG A 41 -9.36 2.16 7.04
N LEU A 42 -8.28 1.71 6.40
CA LEU A 42 -8.17 1.51 4.97
C LEU A 42 -7.71 0.08 4.69
N GLU A 43 -8.51 -0.66 3.95
CA GLU A 43 -8.17 -2.01 3.50
C GLU A 43 -7.86 -1.97 2.00
N ILE A 44 -6.75 -2.59 1.63
CA ILE A 44 -6.24 -2.59 0.27
C ILE A 44 -6.09 -4.04 -0.17
N LEU A 45 -6.99 -4.42 -1.07
CA LEU A 45 -7.05 -5.74 -1.68
C LEU A 45 -6.57 -5.63 -3.12
N ASP A 46 -5.69 -6.54 -3.52
CA ASP A 46 -5.37 -6.79 -4.92
C ASP A 46 -5.14 -8.29 -5.11
N ALA A 47 -6.03 -8.95 -5.83
CA ALA A 47 -5.98 -10.38 -6.08
C ALA A 47 -5.25 -10.64 -7.40
N PRO A 48 -4.38 -11.68 -7.53
CA PRO A 48 -4.02 -12.71 -6.55
C PRO A 48 -2.77 -12.42 -5.70
N HIS A 49 -1.98 -11.41 -6.07
CA HIS A 49 -0.59 -11.26 -5.60
C HIS A 49 -0.43 -10.33 -4.39
N GLY A 50 -1.53 -9.78 -3.89
CA GLY A 50 -1.50 -8.68 -2.93
C GLY A 50 -1.25 -7.34 -3.60
N PRO A 51 -1.57 -6.24 -2.91
CA PRO A 51 -1.41 -4.91 -3.48
C PRO A 51 0.07 -4.56 -3.65
N ALA A 52 0.41 -3.97 -4.80
CA ALA A 52 1.74 -3.44 -5.00
C ALA A 52 2.05 -2.33 -3.96
N PRO A 53 3.27 -2.28 -3.38
CA PRO A 53 3.66 -1.26 -2.41
C PRO A 53 3.41 0.18 -2.89
N ALA A 54 3.65 0.44 -4.18
CA ALA A 54 3.38 1.75 -4.78
C ALA A 54 1.89 2.14 -4.74
N ASP A 55 0.97 1.19 -4.85
CA ASP A 55 -0.46 1.46 -4.78
C ASP A 55 -0.91 1.69 -3.34
N VAL A 56 -0.32 0.97 -2.39
CA VAL A 56 -0.52 1.22 -0.95
C VAL A 56 -0.11 2.66 -0.60
N VAL A 57 1.10 3.08 -1.00
CA VAL A 57 1.59 4.46 -0.79
C VAL A 57 0.65 5.49 -1.43
N ARG A 58 0.21 5.27 -2.68
CA ARG A 58 -0.71 6.19 -3.37
C ARG A 58 -2.06 6.30 -2.68
N LYS A 59 -2.62 5.18 -2.20
CA LYS A 59 -3.90 5.16 -1.49
C LYS A 59 -3.79 5.78 -0.09
N ALA A 60 -2.72 5.49 0.65
CA ALA A 60 -2.43 6.10 1.95
C ALA A 60 -2.31 7.62 1.83
N ALA A 61 -1.47 8.09 0.91
CA ALA A 61 -1.26 9.53 0.68
C ALA A 61 -2.56 10.24 0.29
N ARG A 62 -3.37 9.62 -0.58
CA ARG A 62 -4.68 10.15 -0.97
C ARG A 62 -5.64 10.24 0.20
N THR A 63 -5.70 9.19 1.02
CA THR A 63 -6.60 9.12 2.20
C THR A 63 -6.22 10.17 3.24
N LEU A 64 -4.92 10.43 3.40
CA LEU A 64 -4.38 11.45 4.29
C LEU A 64 -4.37 12.87 3.69
N GLY A 65 -4.66 13.01 2.39
CA GLY A 65 -4.62 14.30 1.70
C GLY A 65 -3.21 14.90 1.59
N VAL A 66 -2.16 14.06 1.58
CA VAL A 66 -0.76 14.49 1.55
C VAL A 66 -0.07 14.14 0.24
N PHE A 67 1.08 14.77 0.01
CA PHE A 67 2.00 14.36 -1.04
C PHE A 67 2.61 12.98 -0.71
N PRO A 68 2.69 12.01 -1.64
CA PRO A 68 3.19 10.68 -1.34
C PRO A 68 4.59 10.62 -0.74
N GLY A 69 5.52 11.47 -1.18
CA GLY A 69 6.86 11.53 -0.61
C GLY A 69 6.97 12.29 0.71
N ALA A 70 5.84 12.70 1.31
CA ALA A 70 5.79 13.20 2.68
C ALA A 70 5.41 12.10 3.70
N LEU A 71 5.06 10.91 3.21
CA LEU A 71 4.92 9.73 4.04
C LEU A 71 6.30 9.24 4.45
N ASP A 72 6.37 8.65 5.63
CA ASP A 72 7.54 7.95 6.14
C ASP A 72 7.03 6.76 6.98
N ALA A 73 7.92 5.88 7.44
CA ALA A 73 7.55 4.75 8.26
C ALA A 73 8.62 4.40 9.28
N GLU A 74 8.19 3.93 10.46
CA GLU A 74 9.11 3.45 11.50
C GLU A 74 8.63 2.14 12.11
N PHE A 75 9.57 1.27 12.46
CA PHE A 75 9.28 0.06 13.21
C PHE A 75 8.94 0.42 14.68
N ASP A 76 7.96 -0.25 15.28
CA ASP A 76 7.68 -0.10 16.72
C ASP A 76 8.44 -1.16 17.53
N ALA A 77 9.42 -0.75 18.33
CA ALA A 77 10.15 -1.67 19.20
C ALA A 77 9.37 -2.08 20.48
N VAL A 78 8.16 -1.56 20.70
CA VAL A 78 7.39 -1.73 21.95
C VAL A 78 6.56 -3.04 21.99
N PHE A 79 6.60 -3.86 20.95
CA PHE A 79 6.06 -5.23 20.99
C PHE A 79 7.19 -6.29 21.07
N PRO A 80 7.74 -6.60 22.25
CA PRO A 80 8.71 -7.69 22.41
C PRO A 80 8.02 -9.05 22.60
N GLY A 81 6.86 -9.28 21.97
CA GLY A 81 6.01 -10.44 22.21
C GLY A 81 5.64 -11.19 20.93
N ASP A 82 6.39 -12.24 20.63
CA ASP A 82 6.14 -13.23 19.57
C ASP A 82 4.66 -13.70 19.53
N PRO A 83 4.03 -13.88 18.34
CA PRO A 83 4.49 -13.53 17.00
C PRO A 83 3.87 -12.20 16.58
N ASP A 84 4.71 -11.16 16.46
CA ASP A 84 4.27 -9.86 15.95
C ASP A 84 3.75 -10.00 14.52
N PRO A 85 2.53 -9.53 14.18
CA PRO A 85 2.23 -9.32 12.79
C PRO A 85 3.12 -8.16 12.33
N GLU A 86 4.00 -8.42 11.37
CA GLU A 86 4.91 -7.49 10.68
C GLU A 86 4.22 -6.16 10.35
N ALA A 87 4.17 -5.27 11.33
CA ALA A 87 3.44 -4.02 11.27
C ALA A 87 4.36 -2.86 11.63
N PHE A 88 4.15 -1.73 10.99
CA PHE A 88 4.96 -0.54 11.20
C PHE A 88 4.09 0.70 11.32
N HIS A 89 4.61 1.73 11.97
CA HIS A 89 3.95 3.02 12.06
C HIS A 89 4.10 3.78 10.75
N LEU A 90 2.97 4.23 10.22
CA LEU A 90 2.94 5.24 9.17
C LEU A 90 3.14 6.62 9.80
N MET A 91 4.01 7.42 9.19
CA MET A 91 4.46 8.70 9.70
C MET A 91 4.19 9.85 8.72
N ILE A 92 3.87 11.03 9.24
CA ILE A 92 3.87 12.30 8.50
C ILE A 92 4.57 13.36 9.35
N GLY A 93 5.66 13.95 8.85
CA GLY A 93 6.35 15.04 9.53
C GLY A 93 6.79 14.69 10.96
N GLY A 94 7.23 13.44 11.19
CA GLY A 94 7.64 12.95 12.50
C GLY A 94 6.50 12.55 13.45
N ARG A 95 5.24 12.52 12.99
CA ARG A 95 4.09 12.10 13.80
C ARG A 95 3.55 10.76 13.33
N ARG A 96 3.28 9.84 14.27
CA ARG A 96 2.57 8.58 14.03
C ARG A 96 1.12 8.87 13.64
N VAL A 97 0.73 8.45 12.45
CA VAL A 97 -0.60 8.69 11.90
C VAL A 97 -1.43 7.42 11.73
N GLY A 98 -0.80 6.24 11.80
CA GLY A 98 -1.49 4.95 11.79
C GLY A 98 -0.53 3.77 11.81
N LEU A 99 -1.07 2.57 11.80
CA LEU A 99 -0.34 1.30 11.71
C LEU A 99 -0.64 0.62 10.38
N VAL A 100 0.40 0.08 9.73
CA VAL A 100 0.29 -0.69 8.48
C VAL A 100 0.55 -2.15 8.78
N TYR A 101 -0.27 -3.06 8.25
CA TYR A 101 -0.16 -4.51 8.41
C TYR A 101 -0.13 -5.21 7.05
N GLY A 102 0.55 -6.35 6.98
CA GLY A 102 0.59 -7.21 5.80
C GLY A 102 1.51 -6.70 4.69
N MET A 103 2.49 -5.88 5.06
CA MET A 103 3.48 -5.30 4.15
C MET A 103 4.83 -5.18 4.86
N ASP A 104 5.89 -5.50 4.13
CA ASP A 104 7.26 -5.25 4.57
C ASP A 104 7.59 -3.75 4.61
N LEU A 105 8.30 -3.33 5.66
CA LEU A 105 8.67 -1.93 5.89
C LEU A 105 9.58 -1.38 4.79
N ASP A 106 10.61 -2.13 4.40
CA ASP A 106 11.58 -1.68 3.40
C ASP A 106 10.90 -1.54 2.03
N ALA A 107 10.03 -2.49 1.67
CA ALA A 107 9.22 -2.41 0.47
C ALA A 107 8.32 -1.17 0.43
N PHE A 108 7.76 -0.77 1.59
CA PHE A 108 6.96 0.45 1.70
C PHE A 108 7.84 1.71 1.52
N ILE A 109 8.98 1.79 2.19
CA ILE A 109 9.91 2.94 2.10
C ILE A 109 10.43 3.12 0.66
N ASP A 110 10.87 2.04 0.01
CA ASP A 110 11.32 2.08 -1.39
C ASP A 110 10.20 2.60 -2.31
N ALA A 111 8.96 2.18 -2.06
CA ALA A 111 7.80 2.66 -2.81
C ALA A 111 7.50 4.14 -2.55
N VAL A 112 7.64 4.64 -1.32
CA VAL A 112 7.52 6.07 -1.01
C VAL A 112 8.51 6.88 -1.83
N ILE A 113 9.78 6.47 -1.86
CA ILE A 113 10.84 7.12 -2.63
C ILE A 113 10.50 7.12 -4.13
N ALA A 114 10.16 5.95 -4.68
CA ALA A 114 9.86 5.79 -6.10
C ALA A 114 8.63 6.61 -6.54
N VAL A 115 7.53 6.53 -5.78
CA VAL A 115 6.29 7.26 -6.07
C VAL A 115 6.48 8.77 -5.85
N GLY A 116 7.20 9.17 -4.81
CA GLY A 116 7.56 10.57 -4.54
C GLY A 116 8.36 11.18 -5.69
N ALA A 117 9.43 10.52 -6.12
CA ALA A 117 10.25 10.95 -7.24
C ALA A 117 9.45 11.06 -8.55
N ALA A 118 8.58 10.08 -8.84
CA ALA A 118 7.73 10.10 -10.03
C ALA A 118 6.73 11.26 -10.02
N ASN A 119 6.13 11.59 -8.87
CA ASN A 119 5.19 12.71 -8.75
C ASN A 119 5.90 14.08 -8.87
N LEU A 120 7.12 14.21 -8.33
CA LEU A 120 7.92 15.44 -8.49
C LEU A 120 8.28 15.70 -9.95
N LYS A 121 8.67 14.67 -10.69
CA LYS A 121 8.96 14.78 -12.14
C LYS A 121 7.73 15.25 -12.91
N ARG A 122 6.54 14.73 -12.61
CA ARG A 122 5.29 15.14 -13.26
C ARG A 122 4.87 16.59 -12.99
N ARG A 123 5.24 17.16 -11.84
CA ARG A 123 4.94 18.58 -11.51
C ARG A 123 5.84 19.58 -12.23
N LYS A 124 6.99 19.14 -12.76
CA LYS A 124 7.97 19.98 -13.47
C LYS A 124 7.81 19.93 -14.99
N SER A 125 6.98 19.04 -15.51
CA SER A 125 6.61 18.92 -16.92
C SER A 125 5.27 19.59 -17.18
#